data_AF-A0A812TDW2-F1
#
_entry.id   AF-A0A812TDW2-F1
#
_cell.length_a   1.000
_cell.length_b   1.000
_cell.length_c   1.000
_cell.angle_alpha   90.00
_cell.angle_beta   90.00
_cell.angle_gamma   90.00
#
_symmetry.space_group_name_H-M   'P 1'
#
loop_
_entity.id
_entity.type
_entity.pdbx_description
1 polymer ?
#
loop_
_entity_poly.entity_id
_entity_poly.type
_entity_poly.pdbx_seq_one_letter_code
_entity_poly.pdbx_strand_id
1 'polypeptide(L)'
;MSSFGVLGDSSLYCKASNKRRRKLGSRLRELLGSPVWYEAIAGAGVAQLLQKIRSGPEVHTLGVSYFGNDIMLAPITEQVKADWREFIHAVKLKSRLSVFVIGGFAAKYQLTPVYDQNLQYVRSLVQSEGLYVTDLRQKVKKWKLCCDDVHWHEDEKDDICATWARLLRGETFESFPDFAQDSEESPLESPLSWSSEPPGGRAAGWGRRLPATSASRLPKILHVPETGFQDAEWEGSRSQESRASQAKSFCVTVFRHGKERLGIRLEAVSGVGYHSAARVHRIFEGGLIDRWNRMQASNGLQGWAVQVDDVIVGLNGQHEFSTEGSEFQTATTLNLLIMRGLPLKLSS
;
A
#
# COMPACT_ATOMS: atom_id res chain seq x y z
N MET A 1 4.70 -36.72 -4.86
CA MET A 1 3.82 -35.97 -3.93
C MET A 1 3.84 -34.50 -4.32
N SER A 2 2.70 -33.82 -4.31
CA SER A 2 2.64 -32.39 -4.61
C SER A 2 3.18 -31.58 -3.43
N SER A 3 4.05 -30.60 -3.69
CA SER A 3 4.54 -29.66 -2.69
C SER A 3 3.61 -28.44 -2.61
N PHE A 4 3.29 -28.01 -1.39
CA PHE A 4 2.40 -26.87 -1.16
C PHE A 4 3.16 -25.71 -0.51
N GLY A 5 2.84 -24.49 -0.93
CA GLY A 5 3.25 -23.25 -0.27
C GLY A 5 2.02 -22.48 0.21
N VAL A 6 2.14 -21.75 1.32
CA VAL A 6 1.19 -20.72 1.74
C VAL A 6 1.96 -19.53 2.29
N LEU A 7 1.84 -18.38 1.62
CA LEU A 7 2.52 -17.13 1.97
C LEU A 7 1.49 -16.02 2.18
N GLY A 8 1.70 -15.15 3.17
CA GLY A 8 0.82 -14.02 3.40
C GLY A 8 1.13 -13.20 4.63
N ASP A 9 0.24 -12.25 4.88
CA ASP A 9 0.30 -11.36 6.03
C ASP A 9 -0.26 -12.00 7.31
N SER A 10 -0.77 -11.19 8.24
CA SER A 10 -1.40 -11.64 9.49
C SER A 10 -2.74 -12.37 9.32
N SER A 11 -3.38 -12.31 8.14
CA SER A 11 -4.61 -13.05 7.82
C SER A 11 -4.44 -14.57 7.90
N LEU A 12 -3.20 -15.07 7.81
CA LEU A 12 -2.85 -16.48 7.89
C LEU A 12 -2.73 -17.03 9.33
N TYR A 13 -3.12 -16.30 10.37
CA TYR A 13 -3.21 -16.86 11.71
C TYR A 13 -4.45 -16.36 12.46
N CYS A 14 -5.04 -17.23 13.28
CA CYS A 14 -6.09 -16.84 14.21
C CYS A 14 -5.48 -16.27 15.49
N LYS A 15 -6.30 -15.62 16.31
CA LYS A 15 -5.96 -15.22 17.68
C LYS A 15 -6.98 -15.76 18.67
N ALA A 16 -6.46 -16.33 19.75
CA ALA A 16 -7.20 -16.61 20.97
C ALA A 16 -7.71 -15.31 21.63
N SER A 17 -8.68 -15.40 22.53
CA SER A 17 -9.17 -14.25 23.31
C SER A 17 -8.08 -13.59 24.17
N ASN A 18 -7.03 -14.35 24.54
CA ASN A 18 -5.82 -13.83 25.21
C ASN A 18 -4.77 -13.24 24.22
N LYS A 19 -5.17 -12.93 22.99
CA LYS A 19 -4.38 -12.36 21.89
C LYS A 19 -3.19 -13.23 21.40
N ARG A 20 -3.02 -14.46 21.90
CA ARG A 20 -1.99 -15.39 21.41
C ARG A 20 -2.28 -15.84 19.99
N ARG A 21 -1.27 -15.73 19.10
CA ARG A 21 -1.36 -16.12 17.69
C ARG A 21 -1.38 -17.64 17.53
N ARG A 22 -2.26 -18.15 16.65
CA ARG A 22 -2.40 -19.56 16.26
C ARG A 22 -2.15 -19.70 14.77
N LYS A 23 -0.92 -20.05 14.38
CA LYS A 23 -0.55 -20.33 12.99
C LYS A 23 -1.35 -21.51 12.43
N LEU A 24 -1.72 -21.42 11.14
CA LEU A 24 -2.50 -22.44 10.43
C LEU A 24 -1.63 -23.62 9.93
N GLY A 25 -0.32 -23.38 9.70
CA GLY A 25 0.56 -24.30 8.98
C GLY A 25 0.65 -25.75 9.49
N SER A 26 0.50 -26.01 10.79
CA SER A 26 0.50 -27.38 11.32
C SER A 26 -0.76 -28.15 10.91
N ARG A 27 -1.92 -27.49 10.97
CA ARG A 27 -3.22 -28.06 10.61
C ARG A 27 -3.38 -28.19 9.09
N LEU A 28 -2.84 -27.23 8.32
CA LEU A 28 -2.75 -27.34 6.86
C LEU A 28 -1.91 -28.55 6.42
N ARG A 29 -0.77 -28.79 7.07
CA ARG A 29 0.10 -29.96 6.79
C ARG A 29 -0.63 -31.29 7.04
N GLU A 30 -1.36 -31.37 8.14
CA GLU A 30 -2.19 -32.52 8.48
C GLU A 30 -3.29 -32.75 7.43
N LEU A 31 -4.11 -31.73 7.14
CA LEU A 31 -5.21 -31.82 6.19
C LEU A 31 -4.76 -32.15 4.76
N LEU A 32 -3.59 -31.64 4.33
CA LEU A 32 -3.03 -31.89 3.00
C LEU A 32 -2.27 -33.22 2.90
N GLY A 33 -1.89 -33.84 4.02
CA GLY A 33 -1.07 -35.06 4.02
C GLY A 33 0.31 -34.89 3.38
N SER A 34 0.82 -33.67 3.32
CA SER A 34 2.06 -33.31 2.59
C SER A 34 2.81 -32.17 3.30
N PRO A 35 4.14 -32.06 3.11
CA PRO A 35 4.89 -30.90 3.56
C PRO A 35 4.33 -29.59 2.97
N VAL A 36 4.22 -28.57 3.83
CA VAL A 36 3.77 -27.23 3.46
C VAL A 36 4.85 -26.23 3.85
N TRP A 37 5.37 -25.47 2.90
CA TRP A 37 6.10 -24.24 3.19
C TRP A 37 5.09 -23.18 3.61
N TYR A 38 5.15 -22.71 4.85
CA TYR A 38 4.13 -21.83 5.42
C TYR A 38 4.78 -20.61 6.06
N GLU A 39 4.41 -19.42 5.59
CA GLU A 39 4.99 -18.15 5.99
C GLU A 39 3.89 -17.10 6.18
N ALA A 40 3.72 -16.66 7.42
CA ALA A 40 2.73 -15.67 7.82
C ALA A 40 3.46 -14.52 8.53
N ILE A 41 3.53 -13.36 7.88
CA ILE A 41 4.34 -12.20 8.31
C ILE A 41 3.40 -11.12 8.85
N ALA A 42 3.43 -10.90 10.17
CA ALA A 42 2.55 -9.93 10.81
C ALA A 42 2.86 -8.50 10.34
N GLY A 43 1.84 -7.76 9.90
CA GLY A 43 1.98 -6.38 9.41
C GLY A 43 2.67 -6.24 8.05
N ALA A 44 2.88 -7.32 7.30
CA ALA A 44 3.51 -7.25 5.98
C ALA A 44 2.62 -6.53 4.95
N GLY A 45 3.23 -5.64 4.20
CA GLY A 45 2.76 -5.23 2.88
C GLY A 45 3.34 -6.15 1.80
N VAL A 46 3.05 -5.85 0.53
CA VAL A 46 3.46 -6.68 -0.61
C VAL A 46 4.98 -6.74 -0.77
N ALA A 47 5.72 -5.66 -0.45
CA ALA A 47 7.18 -5.63 -0.53
C ALA A 47 7.86 -6.69 0.37
N GLN A 48 7.35 -6.91 1.60
CA GLN A 48 7.88 -7.94 2.49
C GLN A 48 7.51 -9.36 1.99
N LEU A 49 6.32 -9.53 1.40
CA LEU A 49 5.94 -10.80 0.76
C LEU A 49 6.81 -11.09 -0.48
N LEU A 50 7.14 -10.08 -1.27
CA LEU A 50 8.04 -10.14 -2.43
C LEU A 50 9.45 -10.60 -2.05
N GLN A 51 10.05 -10.01 -1.01
CA GLN A 51 11.33 -10.48 -0.48
C GLN A 51 11.25 -11.97 -0.07
N LYS A 52 10.14 -12.35 0.59
CA LYS A 52 9.98 -13.70 1.11
C LYS A 52 9.80 -14.74 0.00
N ILE A 53 8.97 -14.49 -1.02
CA ILE A 53 8.76 -15.43 -2.13
C ILE A 53 10.04 -15.61 -2.96
N ARG A 54 10.83 -14.55 -3.19
CA ARG A 54 12.13 -14.62 -3.88
C ARG A 54 13.08 -15.60 -3.19
N SER A 55 13.17 -15.54 -1.86
CA SER A 55 13.97 -16.45 -1.03
C SER A 55 13.31 -17.82 -0.73
N GLY A 56 12.05 -18.00 -1.11
CA GLY A 56 11.27 -19.22 -0.85
C GLY A 56 11.62 -20.38 -1.79
N PRO A 57 11.23 -21.62 -1.45
CA PRO A 57 11.33 -22.77 -2.34
C PRO A 57 10.33 -22.63 -3.50
N GLU A 58 10.59 -23.37 -4.58
CA GLU A 58 9.58 -23.64 -5.60
C GLU A 58 8.59 -24.69 -5.08
N VAL A 59 7.31 -24.50 -5.36
CA VAL A 59 6.22 -25.39 -4.93
C VAL A 59 5.29 -25.74 -6.09
N HIS A 60 4.59 -26.89 -6.01
CA HIS A 60 3.61 -27.22 -7.03
C HIS A 60 2.43 -26.25 -7.00
N THR A 61 1.83 -26.05 -5.81
CA THR A 61 0.73 -25.10 -5.62
C THR A 61 1.05 -24.10 -4.51
N LEU A 62 0.91 -22.81 -4.79
CA LEU A 62 1.12 -21.71 -3.83
C LEU A 62 -0.20 -21.00 -3.51
N GLY A 63 -0.56 -20.96 -2.23
CA GLY A 63 -1.57 -20.05 -1.70
C GLY A 63 -0.97 -18.71 -1.32
N VAL A 64 -1.61 -17.62 -1.72
CA VAL A 64 -1.23 -16.25 -1.35
C VAL A 64 -2.39 -15.60 -0.61
N SER A 65 -2.19 -15.20 0.65
CA SER A 65 -3.21 -14.54 1.48
C SER A 65 -2.82 -13.10 1.74
N TYR A 66 -3.71 -12.15 1.42
CA TYR A 66 -3.42 -10.73 1.61
C TYR A 66 -4.69 -9.94 1.92
N PHE A 67 -4.63 -9.21 3.03
CA PHE A 67 -5.62 -8.27 3.55
C PHE A 67 -5.04 -6.86 3.67
N GLY A 68 -3.77 -6.66 3.29
CA GLY A 68 -3.30 -5.37 2.77
C GLY A 68 -3.02 -4.28 3.79
N ASN A 69 -2.08 -4.53 4.69
CA ASN A 69 -1.59 -3.54 5.66
C ASN A 69 -1.13 -2.21 5.01
N ASP A 70 -0.56 -2.28 3.81
CA ASP A 70 -0.07 -1.18 2.98
C ASP A 70 -1.13 -0.52 2.09
N ILE A 71 -2.36 -1.05 2.06
CA ILE A 71 -3.51 -0.51 1.31
C ILE A 71 -4.75 -0.28 2.18
N MET A 72 -4.63 -0.41 3.50
CA MET A 72 -5.77 -0.44 4.43
C MET A 72 -6.42 0.93 4.65
N LEU A 73 -5.60 1.99 4.74
CA LEU A 73 -6.02 3.31 5.26
C LEU A 73 -5.95 4.44 4.22
N ALA A 74 -5.23 4.24 3.12
CA ALA A 74 -4.97 5.26 2.11
C ALA A 74 -5.06 4.66 0.69
N PRO A 75 -5.27 5.48 -0.37
CA PRO A 75 -5.24 5.00 -1.75
C PRO A 75 -3.91 4.30 -2.08
N ILE A 76 -3.98 3.21 -2.84
CA ILE A 76 -2.81 2.42 -3.23
C ILE A 76 -1.81 3.27 -4.05
N THR A 77 -0.56 3.34 -3.56
CA THR A 77 0.51 4.13 -4.18
C THR A 77 1.14 3.42 -5.38
N GLU A 78 1.77 4.17 -6.29
CA GLU A 78 2.46 3.58 -7.45
C GLU A 78 3.58 2.59 -7.07
N GLN A 79 4.26 2.80 -5.93
CA GLN A 79 5.24 1.84 -5.41
C GLN A 79 4.57 0.52 -5.05
N VAL A 80 3.46 0.55 -4.30
CA VAL A 80 2.72 -0.66 -3.93
C VAL A 80 2.16 -1.36 -5.18
N LYS A 81 1.73 -0.61 -6.21
CA LYS A 81 1.35 -1.18 -7.52
C LYS A 81 2.54 -1.84 -8.24
N ALA A 82 3.73 -1.25 -8.21
CA ALA A 82 4.94 -1.82 -8.79
C ALA A 82 5.38 -3.10 -8.06
N ASP A 83 5.42 -3.06 -6.72
CA ASP A 83 5.71 -4.21 -5.88
C ASP A 83 4.73 -5.37 -6.12
N TRP A 84 3.44 -5.06 -6.34
CA TRP A 84 2.43 -6.06 -6.72
C TRP A 84 2.73 -6.74 -8.07
N ARG A 85 3.17 -5.99 -9.09
CA ARG A 85 3.58 -6.57 -10.39
C ARG A 85 4.79 -7.49 -10.22
N GLU A 86 5.82 -7.05 -9.48
CA GLU A 86 6.99 -7.87 -9.19
C GLU A 86 6.64 -9.12 -8.36
N PHE A 87 5.70 -9.00 -7.40
CA PHE A 87 5.24 -10.09 -6.57
C PHE A 87 4.46 -11.15 -7.36
N ILE A 88 3.56 -10.72 -8.24
CA ILE A 88 2.86 -11.61 -9.17
C ILE A 88 3.85 -12.35 -10.07
N HIS A 89 4.85 -11.65 -10.63
CA HIS A 89 5.90 -12.28 -11.43
C HIS A 89 6.71 -13.31 -10.61
N ALA A 90 7.11 -12.97 -9.39
CA ALA A 90 7.84 -13.89 -8.52
C ALA A 90 7.00 -15.11 -8.10
N VAL A 91 5.68 -14.96 -7.90
CA VAL A 91 4.75 -16.08 -7.67
C VAL A 91 4.67 -17.00 -8.88
N LYS A 92 4.59 -16.46 -10.11
CA LYS A 92 4.59 -17.23 -11.37
C LYS A 92 5.90 -18.00 -11.57
N LEU A 93 7.04 -17.47 -11.10
CA LEU A 93 8.33 -18.18 -11.12
C LEU A 93 8.47 -19.26 -10.03
N LYS A 94 7.80 -19.09 -8.88
CA LYS A 94 7.93 -19.98 -7.72
C LYS A 94 6.83 -21.03 -7.58
N SER A 95 5.84 -21.04 -8.47
CA SER A 95 4.74 -21.99 -8.40
C SER A 95 4.18 -22.38 -9.77
N ARG A 96 3.79 -23.66 -9.91
CA ARG A 96 3.10 -24.14 -11.12
C ARG A 96 1.63 -23.76 -11.14
N LEU A 97 1.00 -23.75 -9.96
CA LEU A 97 -0.36 -23.29 -9.72
C LEU A 97 -0.35 -22.26 -8.59
N SER A 98 -1.15 -21.20 -8.71
CA SER A 98 -1.26 -20.17 -7.68
C SER A 98 -2.73 -19.85 -7.40
N VAL A 99 -3.08 -19.69 -6.12
CA VAL A 99 -4.39 -19.22 -5.68
C VAL A 99 -4.21 -18.03 -4.75
N PHE A 100 -4.80 -16.91 -5.13
CA PHE A 100 -4.80 -15.68 -4.34
C PHE A 100 -6.12 -15.54 -3.57
N VAL A 101 -6.03 -15.43 -2.25
CA VAL A 101 -7.12 -15.00 -1.39
C VAL A 101 -6.86 -13.54 -1.04
N ILE A 102 -7.39 -12.64 -1.87
CA ILE A 102 -7.36 -11.19 -1.65
C ILE A 102 -8.66 -10.84 -0.94
N GLY A 103 -8.71 -11.16 0.36
CA GLY A 103 -9.94 -11.23 1.14
C GLY A 103 -10.28 -9.94 1.86
N GLY A 104 -11.44 -9.95 2.52
CA GLY A 104 -11.93 -8.82 3.31
C GLY A 104 -12.79 -7.84 2.52
N PHE A 105 -13.46 -6.96 3.28
CA PHE A 105 -14.20 -5.81 2.78
C PHE A 105 -14.33 -4.75 3.88
N ALA A 106 -14.47 -3.48 3.52
CA ALA A 106 -14.35 -2.35 4.45
C ALA A 106 -15.31 -2.44 5.63
N ALA A 107 -16.58 -2.79 5.37
CA ALA A 107 -17.60 -2.93 6.40
C ALA A 107 -17.33 -4.07 7.42
N LYS A 108 -16.50 -5.08 7.09
CA LYS A 108 -16.11 -6.13 8.04
C LYS A 108 -15.16 -5.61 9.13
N TYR A 109 -14.38 -4.59 8.79
CA TYR A 109 -13.27 -4.06 9.61
C TYR A 109 -13.46 -2.59 10.03
N GLN A 110 -14.66 -2.03 9.80
CA GLN A 110 -14.99 -0.62 10.07
C GLN A 110 -14.06 0.37 9.34
N LEU A 111 -13.57 -0.01 8.15
CA LEU A 111 -12.68 0.78 7.29
C LEU A 111 -13.48 1.67 6.31
N THR A 112 -12.78 2.57 5.64
CA THR A 112 -13.36 3.42 4.58
C THR A 112 -13.52 2.65 3.25
N PRO A 113 -14.41 3.09 2.34
CA PRO A 113 -14.57 2.46 1.02
C PRO A 113 -13.30 2.44 0.14
N VAL A 114 -12.28 3.24 0.48
CA VAL A 114 -10.97 3.23 -0.20
C VAL A 114 -10.31 1.84 -0.10
N TYR A 115 -10.52 1.13 1.01
CA TYR A 115 -10.00 -0.23 1.18
C TYR A 115 -10.60 -1.22 0.16
N ASP A 116 -11.92 -1.14 -0.07
CA ASP A 116 -12.59 -1.99 -1.08
C ASP A 116 -12.12 -1.66 -2.50
N GLN A 117 -11.88 -0.38 -2.80
CA GLN A 117 -11.32 0.06 -4.08
C GLN A 117 -9.89 -0.48 -4.30
N ASN A 118 -9.04 -0.42 -3.27
CA ASN A 118 -7.68 -0.95 -3.33
C ASN A 118 -7.65 -2.48 -3.48
N LEU A 119 -8.49 -3.20 -2.72
CA LEU A 119 -8.63 -4.65 -2.86
C LEU A 119 -9.12 -5.03 -4.27
N GLN A 120 -10.09 -4.28 -4.81
CA GLN A 120 -10.58 -4.51 -6.17
C GLN A 120 -9.48 -4.29 -7.22
N TYR A 121 -8.67 -3.24 -7.08
CA TYR A 121 -7.51 -3.01 -7.94
C TYR A 121 -6.54 -4.21 -7.92
N VAL A 122 -6.17 -4.70 -6.72
CA VAL A 122 -5.26 -5.85 -6.57
C VAL A 122 -5.85 -7.11 -7.18
N ARG A 123 -7.15 -7.39 -6.97
CA ARG A 123 -7.85 -8.53 -7.58
C ARG A 123 -7.81 -8.47 -9.11
N SER A 124 -8.17 -7.32 -9.69
CA SER A 124 -8.16 -7.14 -11.15
C SER A 124 -6.75 -7.22 -11.75
N LEU A 125 -5.72 -6.75 -11.03
CA LEU A 125 -4.33 -6.91 -11.44
C LEU A 125 -3.91 -8.39 -11.48
N VAL A 126 -4.20 -9.17 -10.42
CA VAL A 126 -3.93 -10.61 -10.38
C VAL A 126 -4.68 -11.36 -11.49
N GLN A 127 -5.94 -11.02 -11.74
CA GLN A 127 -6.75 -11.61 -12.83
C GLN A 127 -6.17 -11.30 -14.21
N SER A 128 -5.71 -10.06 -14.44
CA SER A 128 -5.12 -9.65 -15.73
C SER A 128 -3.86 -10.43 -16.10
N GLU A 129 -3.15 -10.96 -15.09
CA GLU A 129 -1.95 -11.80 -15.23
C GLU A 129 -2.28 -13.30 -15.41
N GLY A 130 -3.56 -13.66 -15.55
CA GLY A 130 -4.05 -15.02 -15.78
C GLY A 130 -4.11 -15.91 -14.53
N LEU A 131 -4.07 -15.32 -13.33
CA LEU A 131 -4.02 -16.05 -12.07
C LEU A 131 -5.37 -16.14 -11.38
N TYR A 132 -5.62 -17.26 -10.69
CA TYR A 132 -6.84 -17.45 -9.93
C TYR A 132 -6.85 -16.61 -8.64
N VAL A 133 -7.89 -15.80 -8.48
CA VAL A 133 -8.15 -15.01 -7.26
C VAL A 133 -9.57 -15.21 -6.77
N THR A 134 -9.75 -15.17 -5.46
CA THR A 134 -11.03 -15.14 -4.77
C THR A 134 -10.96 -14.18 -3.58
N ASP A 135 -12.10 -13.59 -3.20
CA ASP A 135 -12.23 -12.78 -1.98
C ASP A 135 -12.80 -13.57 -0.80
N LEU A 136 -13.28 -14.79 -1.05
CA LEU A 136 -14.01 -15.65 -0.12
C LEU A 136 -15.14 -14.92 0.63
N ARG A 137 -15.80 -13.94 0.01
CA ARG A 137 -16.69 -12.96 0.68
C ARG A 137 -17.70 -13.59 1.65
N GLN A 138 -18.34 -14.70 1.26
CA GLN A 138 -19.33 -15.38 2.09
C GLN A 138 -18.69 -16.10 3.30
N LYS A 139 -17.53 -16.76 3.15
CA LYS A 139 -16.76 -17.31 4.28
C LYS A 139 -16.27 -16.18 5.20
N VAL A 140 -15.70 -15.11 4.65
CA VAL A 140 -15.22 -13.93 5.37
C VAL A 140 -16.36 -13.19 6.11
N LYS A 141 -17.58 -13.15 5.55
CA LYS A 141 -18.79 -12.66 6.24
C LYS A 141 -19.06 -13.52 7.49
N LYS A 142 -19.08 -14.86 7.34
CA LYS A 142 -19.40 -15.84 8.39
C LYS A 142 -18.31 -15.97 9.48
N TRP A 143 -17.02 -15.93 9.16
CA TRP A 143 -15.92 -16.08 10.13
C TRP A 143 -15.89 -14.96 11.18
N LYS A 144 -15.84 -15.32 12.46
CA LYS A 144 -15.73 -14.37 13.58
C LYS A 144 -14.34 -13.74 13.64
N LEU A 145 -14.32 -12.46 14.00
CA LEU A 145 -13.09 -11.75 14.40
C LEU A 145 -12.84 -11.98 15.89
N CYS A 146 -11.58 -11.87 16.31
CA CYS A 146 -11.21 -11.88 17.72
C CYS A 146 -11.37 -10.47 18.33
N CYS A 147 -11.04 -10.32 19.62
CA CYS A 147 -11.12 -9.06 20.38
C CYS A 147 -10.19 -7.91 19.90
N ASP A 148 -9.65 -7.98 18.70
CA ASP A 148 -8.95 -6.86 18.05
C ASP A 148 -9.58 -6.42 16.74
N ASP A 149 -10.75 -6.96 16.38
CA ASP A 149 -11.56 -6.61 15.22
C ASP A 149 -10.82 -6.68 13.87
N VAL A 150 -9.68 -7.38 13.81
CA VAL A 150 -8.84 -7.53 12.61
C VAL A 150 -8.51 -8.99 12.31
N HIS A 151 -8.18 -9.79 13.32
CA HIS A 151 -7.77 -11.19 13.13
C HIS A 151 -8.93 -12.14 13.38
N TRP A 152 -8.89 -13.32 12.75
CA TRP A 152 -9.87 -14.38 12.98
C TRP A 152 -9.83 -14.90 14.42
N HIS A 153 -11.00 -15.23 14.98
CA HIS A 153 -11.08 -15.95 16.25
C HIS A 153 -10.50 -17.37 16.10
N GLU A 154 -10.01 -17.98 17.19
CA GLU A 154 -9.40 -19.32 17.10
C GLU A 154 -10.40 -20.45 16.83
N ASP A 155 -11.70 -20.23 17.08
CA ASP A 155 -12.77 -21.18 16.73
C ASP A 155 -12.90 -21.39 15.21
N GLU A 156 -12.60 -20.35 14.42
CA GLU A 156 -12.72 -20.39 12.95
C GLU A 156 -11.58 -21.17 12.29
N LYS A 157 -10.55 -21.55 13.06
CA LYS A 157 -9.28 -22.09 12.57
C LYS A 157 -9.46 -23.33 11.69
N ASP A 158 -10.37 -24.23 12.05
CA ASP A 158 -10.58 -25.47 11.30
C ASP A 158 -11.26 -25.22 9.95
N ASP A 159 -12.28 -24.36 9.87
CA ASP A 159 -12.93 -24.02 8.59
C ASP A 159 -12.03 -23.18 7.68
N ILE A 160 -11.23 -22.26 8.25
CA ILE A 160 -10.19 -21.54 7.51
C ILE A 160 -9.15 -22.53 6.95
N CYS A 161 -8.67 -23.48 7.76
CA CYS A 161 -7.73 -24.51 7.31
C CYS A 161 -8.33 -25.43 6.24
N ALA A 162 -9.58 -25.85 6.40
CA ALA A 162 -10.29 -26.69 5.43
C ALA A 162 -10.46 -25.94 4.10
N THR A 163 -10.94 -24.69 4.14
CA THR A 163 -11.06 -23.80 2.98
C THR A 163 -9.74 -23.67 2.23
N TRP A 164 -8.64 -23.37 2.92
CA TRP A 164 -7.31 -23.30 2.31
C TRP A 164 -6.84 -24.64 1.72
N ALA A 165 -7.05 -25.76 2.42
CA ALA A 165 -6.63 -27.08 1.93
C ALA A 165 -7.34 -27.47 0.62
N ARG A 166 -8.60 -27.06 0.44
CA ARG A 166 -9.39 -27.27 -0.78
C ARG A 166 -8.90 -26.40 -1.94
N LEU A 167 -8.73 -25.09 -1.69
CA LEU A 167 -8.17 -24.15 -2.67
C LEU A 167 -6.78 -24.61 -3.18
N LEU A 168 -5.91 -25.09 -2.27
CA LEU A 168 -4.58 -25.60 -2.61
C LEU A 168 -4.61 -26.90 -3.43
N ARG A 169 -5.70 -27.68 -3.36
CA ARG A 169 -5.94 -28.86 -4.21
C ARG A 169 -6.47 -28.50 -5.59
N GLY A 170 -6.81 -27.24 -5.84
CA GLY A 170 -7.44 -26.79 -7.08
C GLY A 170 -8.96 -26.90 -7.10
N GLU A 171 -9.60 -27.11 -5.94
CA GLU A 171 -11.06 -27.01 -5.83
C GLU A 171 -11.48 -25.53 -5.98
N THR A 172 -12.33 -25.23 -6.96
CA THR A 172 -12.89 -23.89 -7.15
C THR A 172 -13.89 -23.56 -6.03
N PHE A 173 -14.07 -22.28 -5.72
CA PHE A 173 -15.03 -21.84 -4.70
C PHE A 173 -16.47 -22.35 -4.94
N GLU A 174 -16.87 -22.49 -6.21
CA GLU A 174 -18.18 -23.03 -6.63
C GLU A 174 -18.40 -24.50 -6.22
N SER A 175 -17.33 -25.26 -5.97
CA SER A 175 -17.41 -26.66 -5.53
C SER A 175 -17.64 -26.81 -4.01
N PHE A 176 -17.87 -25.71 -3.28
CA PHE A 176 -18.01 -25.75 -1.83
C PHE A 176 -19.47 -26.11 -1.43
N PRO A 177 -19.71 -27.21 -0.70
CA PRO A 177 -21.06 -27.71 -0.45
C PRO A 177 -21.88 -26.76 0.43
N ASP A 178 -21.21 -25.95 1.26
CA ASP A 178 -21.81 -24.94 2.14
C ASP A 178 -22.55 -23.80 1.42
N PHE A 179 -22.52 -23.74 0.08
CA PHE A 179 -23.16 -22.69 -0.74
C PHE A 179 -24.34 -23.17 -1.59
N ALA A 180 -24.63 -24.47 -1.61
CA ALA A 180 -25.76 -25.01 -2.39
C ALA A 180 -27.16 -24.67 -1.80
N GLN A 181 -27.24 -23.85 -0.75
CA GLN A 181 -28.50 -23.56 -0.01
C GLN A 181 -28.79 -22.07 0.25
N ASP A 182 -27.85 -21.14 0.02
CA ASP A 182 -28.03 -19.70 0.29
C ASP A 182 -28.46 -18.90 -0.98
N SER A 183 -29.08 -19.55 -1.97
CA SER A 183 -29.40 -18.95 -3.29
C SER A 183 -30.70 -18.12 -3.34
N GLU A 184 -31.17 -17.59 -2.20
CA GLU A 184 -32.31 -16.66 -2.09
C GLU A 184 -31.90 -15.33 -1.40
N GLU A 185 -30.77 -14.72 -1.77
CA GLU A 185 -30.56 -13.27 -1.57
C GLU A 185 -30.96 -12.52 -2.86
N SER A 186 -31.91 -11.58 -2.73
CA SER A 186 -32.55 -10.86 -3.82
C SER A 186 -31.57 -10.01 -4.67
N PRO A 187 -31.84 -9.77 -5.97
CA PRO A 187 -30.92 -9.02 -6.82
C PRO A 187 -30.79 -7.57 -6.36
N LEU A 188 -29.62 -7.21 -5.84
CA LEU A 188 -29.19 -5.82 -5.69
C LEU A 188 -29.14 -5.16 -7.08
N GLU A 189 -29.65 -3.92 -7.14
CA GLU A 189 -29.98 -3.23 -8.38
C GLU A 189 -28.79 -3.04 -9.32
N SER A 190 -29.00 -3.38 -10.60
CA SER A 190 -28.09 -3.02 -11.70
C SER A 190 -28.17 -1.52 -12.00
N PRO A 191 -27.06 -0.88 -12.44
CA PRO A 191 -26.98 0.56 -12.58
C PRO A 191 -27.71 1.09 -13.83
N LEU A 192 -28.60 2.06 -13.65
CA LEU A 192 -29.30 2.74 -14.75
C LEU A 192 -28.89 4.21 -14.89
N SER A 193 -28.22 4.48 -16.01
CA SER A 193 -28.35 5.65 -16.89
C SER A 193 -29.03 6.91 -16.33
N TRP A 194 -28.24 7.98 -16.19
CA TRP A 194 -28.77 9.34 -16.11
C TRP A 194 -29.04 9.91 -17.51
N SER A 195 -30.30 10.26 -17.78
CA SER A 195 -30.70 11.03 -18.97
C SER A 195 -31.91 11.94 -18.67
N SER A 196 -31.65 13.25 -18.75
CA SER A 196 -32.54 14.30 -19.30
C SER A 196 -33.96 14.56 -18.73
N GLU A 197 -34.02 15.70 -18.04
CA GLU A 197 -35.09 16.72 -17.99
C GLU A 197 -36.40 16.52 -17.18
N PRO A 198 -36.99 17.62 -16.64
CA PRO A 198 -38.10 17.57 -15.67
C PRO A 198 -39.44 18.15 -16.18
N PRO A 199 -40.59 17.73 -15.62
CA PRO A 199 -41.83 18.52 -15.61
C PRO A 199 -41.90 19.38 -14.34
N GLY A 200 -42.19 20.67 -14.48
CA GLY A 200 -42.26 21.61 -13.35
C GLY A 200 -43.67 21.90 -12.83
N GLY A 201 -43.74 22.56 -11.67
CA GLY A 201 -44.76 23.61 -11.45
C GLY A 201 -45.65 23.55 -10.18
N ARG A 202 -45.28 24.39 -9.18
CA ARG A 202 -46.19 25.12 -8.23
C ARG A 202 -46.94 24.26 -7.17
N ALA A 203 -47.39 24.75 -6.00
CA ALA A 203 -47.19 25.96 -5.15
C ALA A 203 -47.95 25.75 -3.80
N ALA A 204 -47.75 26.47 -2.67
CA ALA A 204 -46.63 27.24 -2.10
C ALA A 204 -46.94 27.66 -0.63
N GLY A 205 -45.92 27.83 0.23
CA GLY A 205 -46.01 28.36 1.62
C GLY A 205 -46.17 27.28 2.71
N TRP A 206 -45.55 27.34 3.91
CA TRP A 206 -44.86 28.41 4.67
C TRP A 206 -43.74 27.78 5.55
N GLY A 207 -42.74 28.47 6.13
CA GLY A 207 -42.41 29.91 6.06
C GLY A 207 -41.53 30.46 7.22
N ARG A 208 -40.40 29.83 7.62
CA ARG A 208 -39.41 30.41 8.57
C ARG A 208 -37.99 30.46 7.99
N ARG A 209 -37.25 31.53 8.30
CA ARG A 209 -35.94 31.89 7.71
C ARG A 209 -34.76 31.31 8.49
N LEU A 210 -33.71 30.93 7.76
CA LEU A 210 -32.32 30.78 8.24
C LEU A 210 -31.42 31.77 7.48
N PRO A 211 -30.28 32.22 8.06
CA PRO A 211 -29.32 33.07 7.37
C PRO A 211 -28.44 32.27 6.39
N ALA A 212 -27.96 32.92 5.33
CA ALA A 212 -27.24 32.28 4.23
C ALA A 212 -25.83 32.84 4.02
N THR A 213 -24.83 31.95 4.05
CA THR A 213 -23.46 32.05 3.49
C THR A 213 -22.88 30.62 3.47
N SER A 214 -22.04 30.15 2.55
CA SER A 214 -21.56 30.63 1.24
C SER A 214 -21.13 29.39 0.42
N ALA A 215 -21.13 29.49 -0.90
CA ALA A 215 -20.98 28.39 -1.87
C ALA A 215 -19.98 27.27 -1.52
N SER A 216 -20.48 26.02 -1.49
CA SER A 216 -19.65 24.82 -1.58
C SER A 216 -19.00 24.73 -2.95
N ARG A 217 -17.66 24.74 -3.01
CA ARG A 217 -16.94 24.41 -4.24
C ARG A 217 -16.93 22.89 -4.41
N LEU A 218 -17.57 22.42 -5.48
CA LEU A 218 -17.36 21.05 -5.96
C LEU A 218 -15.87 20.84 -6.29
N PRO A 219 -15.27 19.69 -5.96
CA PRO A 219 -13.94 19.36 -6.46
C PRO A 219 -14.02 19.26 -7.99
N LYS A 220 -13.15 19.98 -8.69
CA LYS A 220 -13.04 19.88 -10.15
C LYS A 220 -12.55 18.48 -10.53
N ILE A 221 -13.18 17.91 -11.56
CA ILE A 221 -12.66 16.72 -12.23
C ILE A 221 -11.34 17.09 -12.90
N LEU A 222 -10.24 16.48 -12.45
CA LEU A 222 -8.94 16.57 -13.09
C LEU A 222 -8.85 15.49 -14.18
N HIS A 223 -8.80 15.92 -15.44
CA HIS A 223 -8.45 15.02 -16.55
C HIS A 223 -6.94 14.77 -16.56
N VAL A 224 -6.56 13.50 -16.59
CA VAL A 224 -5.15 13.07 -16.67
C VAL A 224 -4.81 12.75 -18.14
N PRO A 225 -3.82 13.43 -18.76
CA PRO A 225 -3.33 13.08 -20.09
C PRO A 225 -2.49 11.79 -20.08
N GLU A 226 -2.37 11.12 -21.23
CA GLU A 226 -1.73 9.80 -21.35
C GLU A 226 -0.20 9.79 -21.11
N THR A 227 0.45 10.93 -20.91
CA THR A 227 1.91 11.07 -20.80
C THR A 227 2.45 11.10 -19.36
N GLY A 228 2.03 10.14 -18.53
CA GLY A 228 2.85 9.50 -17.48
C GLY A 228 3.41 10.30 -16.28
N PHE A 229 3.35 11.63 -16.25
CA PHE A 229 3.89 12.45 -15.15
C PHE A 229 2.90 13.54 -14.76
N GLN A 230 2.71 13.73 -13.45
CA GLN A 230 2.00 14.89 -12.93
C GLN A 230 3.02 15.93 -12.45
N ASP A 231 2.92 17.14 -12.97
CA ASP A 231 3.57 18.30 -12.37
C ASP A 231 3.13 18.44 -10.91
N ALA A 232 4.07 18.80 -10.04
CA ALA A 232 3.76 19.03 -8.65
C ALA A 232 3.04 20.38 -8.49
N GLU A 233 1.70 20.34 -8.46
CA GLU A 233 0.88 21.52 -8.22
C GLU A 233 1.09 22.10 -6.82
N TRP A 234 1.08 23.44 -6.78
CA TRP A 234 1.39 24.26 -5.62
C TRP A 234 0.11 24.79 -4.98
N GLU A 235 -0.20 24.37 -3.75
CA GLU A 235 -1.19 25.08 -2.93
C GLU A 235 -0.58 26.36 -2.35
N GLY A 236 -0.88 27.49 -2.98
CA GLY A 236 -0.58 28.81 -2.45
C GLY A 236 -1.67 29.81 -2.80
N SER A 237 -2.68 29.90 -1.93
CA SER A 237 -3.64 31.00 -1.98
C SER A 237 -2.95 32.33 -1.67
N ARG A 238 -3.30 33.38 -2.41
CA ARG A 238 -2.79 34.74 -2.16
C ARG A 238 -3.28 35.27 -0.80
N SER A 239 -2.35 35.49 0.11
CA SER A 239 -2.41 36.60 1.06
C SER A 239 -1.08 37.37 1.01
N GLN A 240 -1.18 38.69 1.11
CA GLN A 240 -0.07 39.62 0.89
C GLN A 240 0.84 39.70 2.14
N GLU A 241 2.09 40.14 1.95
CA GLU A 241 3.00 40.62 3.02
C GLU A 241 3.50 39.63 4.08
N SER A 242 4.51 38.84 3.71
CA SER A 242 5.87 39.05 4.25
C SER A 242 6.93 38.32 3.41
N ARG A 243 8.08 38.96 3.16
CA ARG A 243 9.24 38.35 2.47
C ARG A 243 10.08 37.48 3.42
N ALA A 244 9.44 36.62 4.21
CA ALA A 244 10.12 35.48 4.79
C ALA A 244 10.18 34.37 3.73
N SER A 245 11.37 33.81 3.49
CA SER A 245 11.53 32.69 2.56
C SER A 245 10.77 31.47 3.10
N GLN A 246 9.60 31.18 2.54
CA GLN A 246 8.84 29.98 2.89
C GLN A 246 9.71 28.75 2.55
N ALA A 247 10.10 28.02 3.59
CA ALA A 247 10.86 26.80 3.43
C ALA A 247 10.01 25.77 2.66
N LYS A 248 10.59 25.14 1.62
CA LYS A 248 9.90 24.15 0.79
C LYS A 248 10.36 22.75 1.18
N SER A 249 9.44 21.86 1.52
CA SER A 249 9.72 20.46 1.81
C SER A 249 9.42 19.56 0.61
N PHE A 250 10.31 18.61 0.31
CA PHE A 250 10.10 17.61 -0.73
C PHE A 250 10.83 16.30 -0.43
N CYS A 251 10.39 15.19 -1.05
CA CYS A 251 11.00 13.87 -0.87
C CYS A 251 11.81 13.48 -2.10
N VAL A 252 12.98 12.87 -1.87
CA VAL A 252 13.86 12.35 -2.92
C VAL A 252 14.12 10.88 -2.67
N THR A 253 13.56 10.02 -3.53
CA THR A 253 13.80 8.58 -3.52
C THR A 253 14.88 8.23 -4.54
N VAL A 254 15.95 7.58 -4.08
CA VAL A 254 17.01 7.04 -4.93
C VAL A 254 17.33 5.59 -4.57
N PHE A 255 17.64 4.80 -5.61
CA PHE A 255 17.96 3.39 -5.53
C PHE A 255 19.46 3.19 -5.80
N ARG A 256 20.17 2.47 -4.93
CA ARG A 256 21.58 2.12 -5.08
C ARG A 256 21.71 0.74 -5.69
N HIS A 257 22.47 0.60 -6.77
CA HIS A 257 22.84 -0.71 -7.29
C HIS A 257 24.24 -1.12 -6.80
N GLY A 258 24.32 -2.13 -5.92
CA GLY A 258 25.60 -2.62 -5.40
C GLY A 258 26.32 -1.60 -4.50
N LYS A 259 27.53 -1.17 -4.89
CA LYS A 259 28.40 -0.28 -4.08
C LYS A 259 28.33 1.21 -4.48
N GLU A 260 27.28 1.62 -5.18
CA GLU A 260 27.11 3.01 -5.59
C GLU A 260 27.00 3.97 -4.40
N ARG A 261 27.69 5.10 -4.50
CA ARG A 261 27.61 6.19 -3.52
C ARG A 261 26.53 7.18 -3.95
N LEU A 262 25.88 7.85 -2.98
CA LEU A 262 24.94 8.94 -3.28
C LEU A 262 25.54 10.05 -4.15
N GLY A 263 26.85 10.27 -4.02
CA GLY A 263 27.51 11.40 -4.65
C GLY A 263 27.04 12.73 -4.07
N ILE A 264 26.84 12.79 -2.76
CA ILE A 264 26.71 14.05 -2.01
C ILE A 264 27.69 14.05 -0.84
N ARG A 265 28.22 15.23 -0.51
CA ARG A 265 28.87 15.51 0.77
C ARG A 265 27.84 16.18 1.67
N LEU A 266 27.65 15.63 2.86
CA LEU A 266 26.81 16.22 3.89
C LEU A 266 27.65 16.90 4.96
N GLU A 267 27.06 17.91 5.58
CA GLU A 267 27.58 18.63 6.75
C GLU A 267 26.51 18.53 7.84
N ALA A 268 26.87 18.01 9.01
CA ALA A 268 25.94 17.90 10.13
C ALA A 268 25.59 19.30 10.64
N VAL A 269 24.30 19.55 10.89
CA VAL A 269 23.79 20.87 11.26
C VAL A 269 22.75 20.74 12.36
N SER A 270 22.86 21.57 13.40
CA SER A 270 21.90 21.61 14.51
C SER A 270 20.91 22.75 14.32
N GLY A 271 19.61 22.43 14.33
CA GLY A 271 18.52 23.40 14.15
C GLY A 271 17.50 23.35 15.26
N VAL A 272 16.81 24.46 15.53
CA VAL A 272 15.69 24.48 16.49
C VAL A 272 14.59 23.56 15.96
N GLY A 273 14.29 22.48 16.70
CA GLY A 273 13.31 21.47 16.32
C GLY A 273 13.83 20.26 15.54
N TYR A 274 15.14 20.18 15.23
CA TYR A 274 15.74 19.05 14.51
C TYR A 274 16.94 18.49 15.27
N HIS A 275 16.76 17.32 15.89
CA HIS A 275 17.82 16.61 16.63
C HIS A 275 18.87 15.97 15.71
N SER A 276 18.52 15.70 14.46
CA SER A 276 19.46 15.43 13.38
C SER A 276 19.03 16.13 12.11
N ALA A 277 19.92 16.94 11.54
CA ALA A 277 19.78 17.47 10.19
C ALA A 277 21.14 17.49 9.52
N ALA A 278 21.13 17.42 8.18
CA ALA A 278 22.34 17.38 7.39
C ALA A 278 22.20 18.28 6.15
N ARG A 279 23.02 19.33 6.06
CA ARG A 279 23.08 20.22 4.90
C ARG A 279 23.81 19.53 3.76
N VAL A 280 23.28 19.66 2.55
CA VAL A 280 23.96 19.27 1.30
C VAL A 280 25.06 20.29 1.02
N HIS A 281 26.30 19.94 1.39
CA HIS A 281 27.48 20.80 1.21
C HIS A 281 28.03 20.71 -0.22
N ARG A 282 27.92 19.53 -0.87
CA ARG A 282 28.37 19.35 -2.27
C ARG A 282 27.60 18.22 -2.93
N ILE A 283 27.35 18.35 -4.23
CA ILE A 283 26.89 17.27 -5.10
C ILE A 283 28.06 16.92 -6.04
N PHE A 284 28.30 15.62 -6.26
CA PHE A 284 29.37 15.10 -7.09
C PHE A 284 28.81 14.60 -8.43
N GLU A 285 29.42 15.02 -9.53
CA GLU A 285 29.08 14.57 -10.87
C GLU A 285 29.23 13.04 -11.02
N GLY A 286 28.32 12.42 -11.76
CA GLY A 286 28.18 10.96 -11.91
C GLY A 286 27.50 10.26 -10.73
N GLY A 287 27.35 10.95 -9.59
CA GLY A 287 26.70 10.46 -8.39
C GLY A 287 25.20 10.18 -8.56
N LEU A 288 24.62 9.36 -7.68
CA LEU A 288 23.19 9.03 -7.73
C LEU A 288 22.28 10.26 -7.65
N ILE A 289 22.57 11.22 -6.76
CA ILE A 289 21.77 12.45 -6.63
C ILE A 289 21.96 13.35 -7.86
N ASP A 290 23.16 13.41 -8.44
CA ASP A 290 23.43 14.14 -9.68
C ASP A 290 22.69 13.52 -10.88
N ARG A 291 22.67 12.18 -11.00
CA ARG A 291 21.87 11.48 -12.02
C ARG A 291 20.37 11.67 -11.81
N TRP A 292 19.90 11.64 -10.56
CA TRP A 292 18.50 11.91 -10.21
C TRP A 292 18.12 13.36 -10.55
N ASN A 293 18.99 14.34 -10.26
CA ASN A 293 18.81 15.74 -10.66
C ASN A 293 18.71 15.90 -12.18
N ARG A 294 19.57 15.22 -12.96
CA ARG A 294 19.46 15.22 -14.43
C ARG A 294 18.14 14.62 -14.91
N MET A 295 17.68 13.53 -14.30
CA MET A 295 16.38 12.92 -14.61
C MET A 295 15.22 13.87 -14.31
N GLN A 296 15.25 14.60 -13.18
CA GLN A 296 14.24 15.63 -12.90
C GLN A 296 14.29 16.76 -13.95
N ALA A 297 15.48 17.22 -14.33
CA ALA A 297 15.64 18.25 -15.35
C ALA A 297 15.13 17.81 -16.74
N SER A 298 15.39 16.56 -17.16
CA SER A 298 14.83 16.03 -18.42
C SER A 298 13.31 15.90 -18.41
N ASN A 299 12.70 15.82 -17.23
CA ASN A 299 11.24 15.79 -17.04
C ASN A 299 10.63 17.18 -16.76
N GLY A 300 11.40 18.27 -16.90
CA GLY A 300 10.94 19.65 -16.62
C GLY A 300 10.83 20.02 -15.13
N LEU A 301 11.12 19.08 -14.23
CA LEU A 301 10.98 19.19 -12.79
C LEU A 301 12.21 19.81 -12.11
N GLN A 302 12.92 20.75 -12.76
CA GLN A 302 14.15 21.36 -12.21
C GLN A 302 13.97 22.06 -10.84
N GLY A 303 12.74 22.43 -10.48
CA GLY A 303 12.43 22.95 -9.13
C GLY A 303 12.63 21.93 -8.00
N TRP A 304 12.64 20.63 -8.32
CA TRP A 304 12.71 19.51 -7.39
C TRP A 304 14.09 18.86 -7.31
N ALA A 305 15.03 19.26 -8.18
CA ALA A 305 16.43 18.85 -8.10
C ALA A 305 17.02 19.23 -6.73
N VAL A 306 17.81 18.33 -6.12
CA VAL A 306 18.57 18.60 -4.89
C VAL A 306 19.62 19.67 -5.17
N GLN A 307 19.72 20.67 -4.30
CA GLN A 307 20.66 21.79 -4.42
C GLN A 307 21.68 21.77 -3.28
N VAL A 308 22.76 22.53 -3.46
CA VAL A 308 23.62 22.90 -2.31
C VAL A 308 22.79 23.77 -1.34
N ASP A 309 23.09 23.67 -0.05
CA ASP A 309 22.35 24.29 1.06
C ASP A 309 20.95 23.74 1.37
N ASP A 310 20.42 22.81 0.56
CA ASP A 310 19.25 22.00 0.94
C ASP A 310 19.57 21.18 2.22
N VAL A 311 18.56 21.00 3.08
CA VAL A 311 18.72 20.34 4.37
C VAL A 311 17.94 19.03 4.39
N ILE A 312 18.64 17.92 4.58
CA ILE A 312 18.02 16.61 4.84
C ILE A 312 17.61 16.59 6.32
N VAL A 313 16.32 16.41 6.58
CA VAL A 313 15.70 16.37 7.92
C VAL A 313 15.00 15.03 8.22
N GLY A 314 15.20 14.04 7.34
CA GLY A 314 14.72 12.70 7.56
C GLY A 314 15.23 11.71 6.51
N LEU A 315 15.28 10.44 6.91
CA LEU A 315 15.78 9.32 6.14
C LEU A 315 14.81 8.15 6.28
N ASN A 316 14.30 7.60 5.17
CA ASN A 316 13.44 6.41 5.16
C ASN A 316 12.22 6.48 6.11
N GLY A 317 11.68 7.68 6.31
CA GLY A 317 10.55 7.95 7.21
C GLY A 317 10.93 8.20 8.68
N GLN A 318 12.22 8.12 9.02
CA GLN A 318 12.74 8.53 10.33
C GLN A 318 13.19 9.99 10.30
N HIS A 319 12.89 10.75 11.35
CA HIS A 319 13.37 12.12 11.55
C HIS A 319 14.69 12.20 12.32
N GLU A 320 15.16 11.06 12.85
CA GLU A 320 16.45 10.91 13.51
C GLU A 320 17.34 10.02 12.64
N PHE A 321 18.47 10.56 12.16
CA PHE A 321 19.43 9.82 11.34
C PHE A 321 20.86 10.31 11.54
N SER A 322 21.84 9.43 11.34
CA SER A 322 23.26 9.79 11.30
C SER A 322 23.77 9.77 9.87
N THR A 323 24.53 10.80 9.47
CA THR A 323 25.23 10.86 8.18
C THR A 323 26.32 9.79 8.05
N GLU A 324 26.85 9.32 9.17
CA GLU A 324 27.79 8.20 9.25
C GLU A 324 27.09 6.86 9.50
N GLY A 325 25.78 6.87 9.76
CA GLY A 325 24.99 5.69 10.07
C GLY A 325 25.03 4.63 8.96
N SER A 326 25.00 3.35 9.35
CA SER A 326 25.03 2.23 8.41
C SER A 326 23.90 2.31 7.39
N GLU A 327 22.70 2.76 7.77
CA GLU A 327 21.60 2.99 6.84
C GLU A 327 21.97 3.97 5.72
N PHE A 328 22.56 5.13 6.06
CA PHE A 328 23.04 6.09 5.06
C PHE A 328 24.20 5.53 4.22
N GLN A 329 24.96 4.54 4.71
CA GLN A 329 26.07 3.92 3.97
C GLN A 329 25.71 2.68 3.14
N THR A 330 24.70 1.90 3.54
CA THR A 330 24.43 0.56 2.97
C THR A 330 23.00 0.32 2.51
N ALA A 331 22.04 1.23 2.76
CA ALA A 331 20.67 1.03 2.30
C ALA A 331 20.57 1.02 0.77
N THR A 332 19.89 0.03 0.20
CA THR A 332 19.65 -0.11 -1.25
C THR A 332 18.63 0.90 -1.77
N THR A 333 17.79 1.44 -0.89
CA THR A 333 16.80 2.49 -1.19
C THR A 333 16.91 3.56 -0.12
N LEU A 334 16.92 4.83 -0.54
CA LEU A 334 17.01 5.98 0.35
C LEU A 334 15.94 7.00 -0.02
N ASN A 335 15.05 7.26 0.92
CA ASN A 335 14.07 8.33 0.86
C ASN A 335 14.57 9.48 1.72
N LEU A 336 15.05 10.55 1.08
CA LEU A 336 15.52 11.75 1.75
C LEU A 336 14.35 12.74 1.89
N LEU A 337 14.00 13.14 3.11
CA LEU A 337 13.11 14.27 3.33
C LEU A 337 13.95 15.55 3.35
N ILE A 338 13.76 16.40 2.35
CA ILE A 338 14.57 17.59 2.11
C ILE A 338 13.75 18.85 2.40
N MET A 339 14.38 19.83 3.05
CA MET A 339 13.87 21.18 3.25
C MET A 339 14.81 22.20 2.60
N ARG A 340 14.28 22.96 1.62
CA ARG A 340 14.97 24.08 0.98
C ARG A 340 14.67 25.39 1.69
N GLY A 341 15.67 26.24 1.84
CA GLY A 341 15.52 27.57 2.42
C GLY A 341 15.27 27.58 3.94
N LEU A 342 15.62 26.49 4.62
CA LEU A 342 15.56 26.41 6.08
C LEU A 342 16.70 27.26 6.69
N PRO A 343 16.41 28.33 7.46
CA PRO A 343 17.44 29.18 8.05
C PRO A 343 18.14 28.46 9.20
N LEU A 344 19.21 27.74 8.88
CA LEU A 344 20.08 27.11 9.87
C LEU A 344 21.12 28.10 10.40
N LYS A 345 21.29 28.13 11.72
CA LYS A 345 22.53 28.63 12.33
C LYS A 345 23.58 27.54 12.21
N LEU A 346 24.80 27.90 11.81
CA LEU A 346 25.93 26.99 11.90
C LEU A 346 26.19 26.69 13.38
N SER A 347 26.36 25.41 13.72
CA SER A 347 26.92 25.00 15.00
C SER A 347 28.40 25.39 15.03
N SER A 348 28.74 26.33 15.90
CA SER A 348 30.11 26.77 16.21
C SER A 348 30.90 25.71 16.98
#